data_AF-A0A933C0I5-F1
#
_entry.id   AF-A0A933C0I5-F1
#
_cell.length_a   1.000
_cell.length_b   1.000
_cell.length_c   1.000
_cell.angle_alpha   90.00
_cell.angle_beta   90.00
_cell.angle_gamma   90.00
#
_symmetry.space_group_name_H-M   'P 1'
#
loop_
_entity.id
_entity.type
_entity.pdbx_description
1 polymer ?
#
loop_
_entity_poly.entity_id
_entity_poly.type
_entity_poly.pdbx_seq_one_letter_code
_entity_poly.pdbx_strand_id
1 'polypeptide(L)'
;MKIWARAVLGLALLGGVACEENEPNAVAASELASVVPPGGATGVDPNGPIVVEFTHAVGTGMEQYVVLHEGTVTGPVVPGTWSWSADRTRLTFTPASPLQSQTRYTLHIGGGMRDADGHTVGLERHGGHMGGQWATGEMMTDGMMGGGWMGGGMMADSTMMGAGWRHANGSYGMVFSFITS
;
A
#
# COMPACT_ATOMS: atom_id res chain seq x y z
N MET A 1 -24.60 70.29 -6.76
CA MET A 1 -23.83 69.11 -7.19
C MET A 1 -24.08 68.00 -6.18
N LYS A 2 -24.59 66.83 -6.62
CA LYS A 2 -24.83 65.62 -5.81
C LYS A 2 -23.54 65.24 -5.07
N ILE A 3 -23.57 64.69 -3.86
CA ILE A 3 -23.75 63.26 -3.56
C ILE A 3 -24.04 63.08 -2.06
N TRP A 4 -24.89 62.10 -1.75
CA TRP A 4 -25.39 61.74 -0.42
C TRP A 4 -24.52 60.66 0.24
N ALA A 5 -24.39 60.68 1.56
CA ALA A 5 -24.30 59.46 2.39
C ALA A 5 -24.55 59.81 3.86
N ARG A 6 -25.67 59.34 4.42
CA ARG A 6 -25.95 59.37 5.87
C ARG A 6 -25.41 58.07 6.45
N ALA A 7 -24.37 58.14 7.29
CA ALA A 7 -23.91 57.01 8.08
C ALA A 7 -24.69 57.00 9.41
N VAL A 8 -25.49 55.96 9.62
CA VAL A 8 -26.15 55.68 10.90
C VAL A 8 -25.23 54.78 11.73
N LEU A 9 -25.07 55.19 12.98
CA LEU A 9 -24.36 54.52 14.07
C LEU A 9 -25.11 53.24 14.49
N GLY A 10 -24.40 52.13 14.71
CA GLY A 10 -24.97 50.89 15.23
C GLY A 10 -23.96 50.10 16.05
N LEU A 11 -24.11 50.18 17.37
CA LEU A 11 -23.39 49.49 18.44
C LEU A 11 -24.09 48.15 18.77
N ALA A 12 -23.40 47.00 18.80
CA ALA A 12 -23.74 45.85 19.66
C ALA A 12 -22.75 44.66 19.56
N LEU A 13 -22.06 44.41 20.69
CA LEU A 13 -21.75 43.16 21.41
C LEU A 13 -21.79 41.75 20.76
N LEU A 14 -20.76 40.98 21.15
CA LEU A 14 -20.67 39.52 21.37
C LEU A 14 -20.70 38.57 20.16
N GLY A 15 -19.63 37.78 20.04
CA GLY A 15 -19.62 36.56 19.24
C GLY A 15 -18.21 36.17 18.83
N GLY A 16 -17.61 35.23 19.55
CA GLY A 16 -16.44 34.54 19.05
C GLY A 16 -16.81 33.83 17.76
N VAL A 17 -16.29 34.30 16.63
CA VAL A 17 -16.16 33.46 15.44
C VAL A 17 -14.93 32.58 15.68
N ALA A 18 -15.15 31.49 16.41
CA ALA A 18 -14.46 30.27 16.00
C ALA A 18 -14.90 30.07 14.55
N CYS A 19 -13.92 30.04 13.63
CA CYS A 19 -14.18 29.55 12.30
C CYS A 19 -14.63 28.09 12.48
N GLU A 20 -15.93 27.86 12.60
CA GLU A 20 -16.52 26.57 12.24
C GLU A 20 -16.51 26.56 10.70
N GLU A 21 -15.31 26.55 10.12
CA GLU A 21 -15.15 26.13 8.75
C GLU A 21 -15.45 24.64 8.82
N ASN A 22 -16.69 24.32 8.46
CA ASN A 22 -17.17 22.99 8.15
C ASN A 22 -16.14 22.33 7.23
N GLU A 23 -15.11 21.71 7.82
CA GLU A 23 -14.20 20.85 7.10
C GLU A 23 -15.10 19.80 6.46
N PRO A 24 -15.13 19.68 5.12
CA PRO A 24 -15.88 18.61 4.49
C PRO A 24 -15.30 17.34 5.08
N ASN A 25 -16.10 16.66 5.93
CA ASN A 25 -15.77 15.42 6.63
C ASN A 25 -14.75 14.65 5.82
N ALA A 26 -13.46 14.81 6.15
CA ALA A 26 -12.38 14.22 5.38
C ALA A 26 -12.52 12.73 5.63
N VAL A 27 -13.13 12.03 4.69
CA VAL A 27 -13.30 10.58 4.78
C VAL A 27 -11.87 10.05 4.88
N ALA A 28 -11.53 9.49 6.04
CA ALA A 28 -10.16 9.08 6.31
C ALA A 28 -9.75 8.09 5.23
N ALA A 29 -8.71 8.43 4.46
CA ALA A 29 -8.19 7.56 3.41
C ALA A 29 -7.84 6.20 4.01
N SER A 30 -8.08 5.13 3.26
CA SER A 30 -7.73 3.79 3.74
C SER A 30 -6.21 3.68 3.96
N GLU A 31 -5.82 3.03 5.04
CA GLU A 31 -4.42 2.77 5.40
C GLU A 31 -4.23 1.28 5.56
N LEU A 32 -3.02 0.80 5.26
CA LEU A 32 -2.61 -0.55 5.64
C LEU A 32 -2.65 -0.67 7.17
N ALA A 33 -3.41 -1.63 7.69
CA ALA A 33 -3.63 -1.83 9.12
C ALA A 33 -2.82 -3.00 9.68
N SER A 34 -2.83 -4.15 9.00
CA SER A 34 -2.08 -5.33 9.43
C SER A 34 -1.63 -6.20 8.26
N VAL A 35 -0.53 -6.94 8.44
CA VAL A 35 -0.04 -7.95 7.51
C VAL A 35 0.35 -9.20 8.29
N VAL A 36 -0.19 -10.34 7.88
CA VAL A 36 0.12 -11.65 8.45
C VAL A 36 0.59 -12.57 7.31
N PRO A 37 1.77 -13.18 7.40
CA PRO A 37 2.81 -12.96 8.41
C PRO A 37 3.43 -11.55 8.33
N PRO A 38 3.88 -10.96 9.45
CA PRO A 38 4.63 -9.70 9.40
C PRO A 38 5.98 -9.90 8.71
N GLY A 39 6.54 -8.81 8.20
CA GLY A 39 7.87 -8.79 7.60
C GLY A 39 8.95 -9.23 8.60
N GLY A 40 9.87 -10.07 8.15
CA GLY A 40 10.92 -10.68 8.95
C GLY A 40 10.50 -11.93 9.74
N ALA A 41 9.23 -12.37 9.65
CA ALA A 41 8.78 -13.58 10.35
C ALA A 41 9.53 -14.83 9.88
N THR A 42 9.80 -15.75 10.81
CA THR A 42 10.41 -17.06 10.56
C THR A 42 9.58 -18.17 11.21
N GLY A 43 9.70 -19.39 10.70
CA GLY A 43 8.91 -20.52 11.21
C GLY A 43 7.41 -20.39 10.95
N VAL A 44 7.03 -19.69 9.87
CA VAL A 44 5.64 -19.55 9.46
C VAL A 44 5.10 -20.90 9.00
N ASP A 45 3.91 -21.29 9.47
CA ASP A 45 3.23 -22.50 9.01
C ASP A 45 3.02 -22.41 7.49
N PRO A 46 3.49 -23.39 6.69
CA PRO A 46 3.28 -23.40 5.25
C PRO A 46 1.79 -23.48 4.82
N ASN A 47 0.90 -23.84 5.74
CA ASN A 47 -0.56 -23.82 5.56
C ASN A 47 -1.22 -22.62 6.28
N GLY A 48 -0.42 -21.77 6.91
CA GLY A 48 -0.87 -20.60 7.63
C GLY A 48 -1.52 -19.57 6.71
N PRO A 49 -2.42 -18.73 7.24
CA PRO A 49 -3.11 -17.74 6.44
C PRO A 49 -2.16 -16.59 6.06
N ILE A 50 -2.26 -16.13 4.82
CA ILE A 50 -1.65 -14.88 4.37
C ILE A 50 -2.76 -13.83 4.25
N VAL A 51 -2.71 -12.82 5.09
CA VAL A 51 -3.79 -11.84 5.27
C VAL A 51 -3.23 -10.43 5.25
N VAL A 52 -3.93 -9.54 4.56
CA VAL A 52 -3.69 -8.10 4.55
C VAL A 52 -4.96 -7.41 5.03
N GLU A 53 -4.86 -6.57 6.03
CA GLU A 53 -5.99 -5.78 6.54
C GLU A 53 -5.75 -4.29 6.32
N PHE A 54 -6.85 -3.58 6.07
CA PHE A 54 -6.91 -2.16 5.81
C PHE A 54 -7.88 -1.49 6.79
N THR A 55 -7.67 -0.21 7.08
CA THR A 55 -8.53 0.54 8.00
C THR A 55 -9.92 0.82 7.42
N HIS A 56 -10.02 0.95 6.09
CA HIS A 56 -11.26 1.21 5.37
C HIS A 56 -11.36 0.38 4.09
N ALA A 57 -12.57 0.31 3.53
CA ALA A 57 -12.87 -0.47 2.34
C ALA A 57 -11.97 -0.07 1.17
N VAL A 58 -11.32 -1.07 0.56
CA VAL A 58 -10.49 -0.89 -0.63
C VAL A 58 -11.34 -1.02 -1.89
N GLY A 59 -11.00 -0.27 -2.95
CA GLY A 59 -11.72 -0.28 -4.22
C GLY A 59 -11.77 -1.65 -4.91
N THR A 60 -12.69 -1.81 -5.87
CA THR A 60 -12.86 -3.05 -6.66
C THR A 60 -11.67 -3.30 -7.59
N GLY A 61 -11.20 -4.55 -7.68
CA GLY A 61 -10.09 -4.95 -8.55
C GLY A 61 -8.70 -4.62 -7.98
N MET A 62 -8.61 -4.10 -6.75
CA MET A 62 -7.33 -3.70 -6.15
C MET A 62 -6.48 -4.88 -5.68
N GLU A 63 -7.06 -6.09 -5.59
CA GLU A 63 -6.31 -7.33 -5.37
C GLU A 63 -5.24 -7.58 -6.44
N GLN A 64 -5.39 -7.02 -7.64
CA GLN A 64 -4.37 -7.10 -8.69
C GLN A 64 -3.05 -6.42 -8.30
N TYR A 65 -3.07 -5.54 -7.30
CA TYR A 65 -1.89 -4.87 -6.76
C TYR A 65 -1.26 -5.63 -5.58
N VAL A 66 -1.67 -6.86 -5.32
CA VAL A 66 -1.10 -7.69 -4.24
C VAL A 66 -0.64 -9.02 -4.81
N VAL A 67 0.65 -9.35 -4.62
CA VAL A 67 1.25 -10.57 -5.17
C VAL A 67 2.14 -11.22 -4.12
N LEU A 68 2.08 -12.55 -4.06
CA LEU A 68 3.04 -13.33 -3.30
C LEU A 68 4.08 -13.92 -4.25
N HIS A 69 5.35 -13.66 -3.97
CA HIS A 69 6.49 -14.21 -4.71
C HIS A 69 7.26 -15.21 -3.84
N GLU A 70 7.78 -16.25 -4.46
CA GLU A 70 8.80 -17.10 -3.84
C GLU A 70 10.17 -16.43 -3.97
N GLY A 71 10.93 -16.38 -2.89
CA GLY A 71 12.23 -15.70 -2.83
C GLY A 71 12.10 -14.19 -2.73
N THR A 72 12.40 -13.47 -3.80
CA THR A 72 12.43 -11.99 -3.87
C THR A 72 11.18 -11.43 -4.53
N VAL A 73 11.00 -10.11 -4.53
CA VAL A 73 9.87 -9.41 -5.18
C VAL A 73 9.77 -9.63 -6.69
N THR A 74 10.85 -10.08 -7.35
CA THR A 74 10.85 -10.45 -8.77
C THR A 74 10.92 -11.95 -9.01
N GLY A 75 10.84 -12.75 -7.94
CA GLY A 75 10.78 -14.20 -8.02
C GLY A 75 9.48 -14.70 -8.65
N PRO A 76 9.35 -16.03 -8.86
CA PRO A 76 8.14 -16.59 -9.42
C PRO A 76 6.94 -16.31 -8.51
N VAL A 77 5.81 -15.99 -9.14
CA VAL A 77 4.54 -15.76 -8.43
C VAL A 77 4.03 -17.10 -7.89
N VAL A 78 3.67 -17.11 -6.62
CA VAL A 78 3.03 -18.27 -5.99
C VAL A 78 1.59 -18.37 -6.50
N PRO A 79 1.19 -19.51 -7.10
CA PRO A 79 -0.17 -19.68 -7.57
C PRO A 79 -1.15 -19.77 -6.39
N GLY A 80 -2.27 -19.07 -6.50
CA GLY A 80 -3.32 -19.06 -5.49
C GLY A 80 -4.43 -18.06 -5.83
N THR A 81 -5.34 -17.87 -4.90
CA THR A 81 -6.48 -16.97 -5.06
C THR A 81 -6.52 -15.92 -3.95
N TRP A 82 -6.85 -14.69 -4.34
CA TRP A 82 -7.11 -13.60 -3.42
C TRP A 82 -8.61 -13.43 -3.22
N SER A 83 -9.03 -13.28 -1.96
CA SER A 83 -10.44 -13.11 -1.60
C SER A 83 -10.61 -11.96 -0.63
N TRP A 84 -11.55 -11.07 -0.93
CA TRP A 84 -11.95 -9.97 -0.05
C TRP A 84 -13.02 -10.42 0.93
N SER A 85 -12.97 -9.88 2.15
CA SER A 85 -14.11 -9.85 3.06
C SER A 85 -15.26 -9.02 2.47
N ALA A 86 -16.48 -9.22 3.00
CA ALA A 86 -17.68 -8.54 2.50
C ALA A 86 -17.60 -7.00 2.61
N ASP A 87 -16.91 -6.49 3.62
CA ASP A 87 -16.64 -5.07 3.86
C ASP A 87 -15.40 -4.54 3.12
N ARG A 88 -14.68 -5.41 2.38
CA ARG A 88 -13.47 -5.08 1.61
C ARG A 88 -12.34 -4.45 2.44
N THR A 89 -12.27 -4.79 3.72
CA THR A 89 -11.18 -4.35 4.63
C THR A 89 -10.13 -5.43 4.84
N ARG A 90 -10.45 -6.70 4.55
CA ARG A 90 -9.54 -7.84 4.70
C ARG A 90 -9.38 -8.58 3.38
N LEU A 91 -8.14 -8.75 2.96
CA LEU A 91 -7.76 -9.51 1.78
C LEU A 91 -6.99 -10.77 2.23
N THR A 92 -7.45 -11.94 1.83
CA THR A 92 -6.87 -13.23 2.20
C THR A 92 -6.39 -13.98 0.97
N PHE A 93 -5.14 -14.43 1.00
CA PHE A 93 -4.57 -15.32 0.00
C PHE A 93 -4.73 -16.77 0.40
N THR A 94 -5.23 -17.58 -0.53
CA THR A 94 -5.27 -19.04 -0.42
C THR A 94 -4.32 -19.62 -1.48
N PRO A 95 -3.15 -20.14 -1.08
CA PRO A 95 -2.25 -20.84 -2.00
C PRO A 95 -2.96 -22.02 -2.68
N ALA A 96 -2.65 -22.26 -3.96
CA ALA A 96 -3.19 -23.42 -4.69
C ALA A 96 -2.64 -24.77 -4.19
N SER A 97 -1.46 -24.72 -3.59
CA SER A 97 -0.78 -25.82 -2.89
C SER A 97 -0.13 -25.26 -1.62
N PRO A 98 0.09 -26.08 -0.58
CA PRO A 98 0.88 -25.67 0.59
C PRO A 98 2.20 -25.02 0.19
N LEU A 99 2.61 -23.99 0.93
CA LEU A 99 3.91 -23.37 0.70
C LEU A 99 5.02 -24.38 0.97
N GLN A 100 6.19 -24.14 0.38
CA GLN A 100 7.37 -24.96 0.64
C GLN A 100 7.92 -24.62 2.03
N SER A 101 8.38 -25.63 2.78
CA SER A 101 9.07 -25.45 4.05
C SER A 101 10.45 -24.84 3.88
N GLN A 102 10.90 -24.10 4.89
CA GLN A 102 12.22 -23.45 4.93
C GLN A 102 12.48 -22.53 3.72
N THR A 103 11.41 -22.03 3.09
CA THR A 103 11.46 -21.20 1.89
C THR A 103 11.11 -19.76 2.25
N ARG A 104 11.84 -18.82 1.65
CA ARG A 104 11.53 -17.40 1.76
C ARG A 104 10.40 -17.05 0.80
N TYR A 105 9.43 -16.29 1.29
CA TYR A 105 8.40 -15.66 0.47
C TYR A 105 8.44 -14.14 0.65
N THR A 106 8.03 -13.43 -0.38
CA THR A 106 7.91 -11.96 -0.38
C THR A 106 6.51 -11.57 -0.84
N LEU A 107 5.71 -11.06 0.09
CA LEU A 107 4.43 -10.43 -0.21
C LEU A 107 4.66 -9.01 -0.68
N HIS A 108 4.14 -8.65 -1.84
CA HIS A 108 4.25 -7.33 -2.44
C HIS A 108 2.87 -6.65 -2.49
N ILE A 109 2.76 -5.50 -1.84
CA ILE A 109 1.59 -4.63 -1.86
C ILE A 109 1.94 -3.38 -2.68
N GLY A 110 1.31 -3.23 -3.83
CA GLY A 110 1.57 -2.17 -4.80
C GLY A 110 1.10 -0.80 -4.32
N GLY A 111 1.85 0.24 -4.68
CA GLY A 111 1.53 1.62 -4.33
C GLY A 111 0.36 2.23 -5.08
N GLY A 112 -0.16 1.53 -6.09
CA GLY A 112 -1.30 1.96 -6.90
C GLY A 112 -2.67 1.67 -6.29
N MET A 113 -2.73 0.99 -5.15
CA MET A 113 -3.98 0.65 -4.50
C MET A 113 -4.77 1.90 -4.13
N ARG A 114 -6.09 1.84 -4.37
CA ARG A 114 -7.01 2.91 -4.02
C ARG A 114 -8.15 2.40 -3.14
N ASP A 115 -8.62 3.25 -2.24
CA ASP A 115 -9.80 2.98 -1.45
C ASP A 115 -11.10 3.04 -2.29
N ALA A 116 -12.23 2.74 -1.66
CA ALA A 116 -13.54 2.78 -2.32
C ALA A 116 -13.93 4.18 -2.82
N ASP A 117 -13.37 5.24 -2.22
CA ASP A 117 -13.61 6.64 -2.57
C ASP A 117 -12.60 7.16 -3.63
N GLY A 118 -11.60 6.34 -3.97
CA GLY A 118 -10.60 6.62 -5.00
C GLY A 118 -9.32 7.29 -4.49
N HIS A 119 -9.14 7.44 -3.18
CA HIS A 119 -7.89 7.91 -2.58
C HIS A 119 -6.83 6.81 -2.57
N THR A 120 -5.55 7.18 -2.61
CA THR A 120 -4.45 6.22 -2.49
C THR A 120 -4.44 5.59 -1.09
N VAL A 121 -4.25 4.26 -1.04
CA VAL A 121 -4.08 3.55 0.23
C VAL A 121 -2.72 3.90 0.84
N GLY A 122 -2.71 4.42 2.07
CA GLY A 122 -1.49 4.76 2.79
C GLY A 122 -0.74 3.52 3.27
N LEU A 123 0.50 3.32 2.81
CA LEU A 123 1.35 2.19 3.21
C LEU A 123 2.41 2.59 4.26
N GLU A 124 2.81 3.86 4.25
CA GLU A 124 3.88 4.39 5.10
C GLU A 124 3.64 4.22 6.60
N ARG A 125 2.42 4.49 7.07
CA ARG A 125 2.15 4.72 8.49
C ARG A 125 2.37 3.48 9.34
N HIS A 126 1.90 2.33 8.90
CA HIS A 126 2.01 1.07 9.64
C HIS A 126 2.98 0.09 9.00
N GLY A 127 3.22 0.19 7.69
CA GLY A 127 3.96 -0.81 6.94
C GLY A 127 5.39 -1.04 7.45
N GLY A 128 6.13 0.03 7.75
CA GLY A 128 7.49 -0.09 8.29
C GLY A 128 7.55 -0.71 9.70
N HIS A 129 6.54 -0.45 10.54
CA HIS A 129 6.45 -1.04 11.89
C HIS A 129 6.16 -2.54 11.86
N MET A 130 5.58 -3.04 10.77
CA MET A 130 5.30 -4.46 10.56
C MET A 130 6.41 -5.18 9.77
N GLY A 131 7.63 -4.60 9.71
CA GLY A 131 8.76 -5.19 8.99
C GLY A 131 8.69 -5.04 7.47
N GLY A 132 7.77 -4.21 6.97
CA GLY A 132 7.68 -3.89 5.55
C GLY A 132 8.87 -3.05 5.08
N GLN A 133 9.28 -3.26 3.83
CA GLN A 133 10.34 -2.50 3.17
C GLN A 133 9.79 -1.91 1.88
N TRP A 134 10.18 -0.69 1.53
CA TRP A 134 9.78 -0.10 0.25
C TRP A 134 10.40 -0.88 -0.92
N ALA A 135 9.57 -1.26 -1.89
CA ALA A 135 10.03 -1.89 -3.13
C ALA A 135 10.74 -0.84 -4.00
N THR A 136 12.05 -0.70 -3.81
CA THR A 136 12.90 0.22 -4.59
C THR A 136 13.28 -0.39 -5.94
N GLY A 137 13.69 0.45 -6.89
CA GLY A 137 14.22 -0.02 -8.18
C GLY A 137 15.41 -0.97 -8.04
N GLU A 138 16.21 -0.82 -6.98
CA GLU A 138 17.33 -1.73 -6.67
C GLU A 138 16.83 -3.14 -6.32
N MET A 139 15.81 -3.28 -5.47
CA MET A 139 15.22 -4.59 -5.14
C MET A 139 14.62 -5.28 -6.38
N MET A 140 14.09 -4.48 -7.31
CA MET A 140 13.57 -4.97 -8.59
C MET A 140 14.68 -5.40 -9.56
N THR A 141 15.91 -4.94 -9.34
CA THR A 141 17.09 -5.25 -10.17
C THR A 141 17.94 -6.36 -9.54
N ASP A 142 17.94 -6.48 -8.22
CA ASP A 142 18.74 -7.47 -7.46
C ASP A 142 18.32 -8.91 -7.76
N GLY A 143 17.03 -9.17 -8.02
CA GLY A 143 16.58 -10.48 -8.47
C GLY A 143 17.06 -10.88 -9.89
N MET A 144 17.63 -9.95 -10.66
CA MET A 144 18.28 -10.24 -11.95
C MET A 144 19.80 -10.49 -11.83
N MET A 145 20.43 -10.23 -10.67
CA MET A 145 21.89 -10.28 -10.50
C MET A 145 22.41 -11.62 -9.93
N GLY A 146 21.68 -12.72 -10.16
CA GLY A 146 22.17 -14.09 -9.93
C GLY A 146 23.11 -14.63 -11.04
N GLY A 147 23.36 -13.87 -12.11
CA GLY A 147 24.26 -14.22 -13.20
C GLY A 147 25.24 -13.08 -13.47
N GLY A 148 26.49 -13.23 -13.03
CA GLY A 148 27.51 -12.20 -13.17
C GLY A 148 27.79 -11.85 -14.64
N TRP A 149 27.58 -10.59 -15.01
CA TRP A 149 28.16 -10.01 -16.23
C TRP A 149 28.59 -8.57 -15.96
N MET A 150 29.86 -8.33 -16.22
CA MET A 150 30.52 -7.04 -16.09
C MET A 150 29.99 -6.05 -17.12
N GLY A 151 29.76 -4.82 -16.67
CA GLY A 151 30.01 -3.63 -17.49
C GLY A 151 28.80 -2.99 -18.16
N GLY A 152 28.74 -1.67 -18.03
CA GLY A 152 27.97 -0.79 -18.92
C GLY A 152 26.61 -0.40 -18.37
N GLY A 153 26.50 0.86 -17.94
CA GLY A 153 25.27 1.44 -17.46
C GLY A 153 24.13 1.30 -18.46
N MET A 154 23.06 0.66 -18.01
CA MET A 154 21.71 0.81 -18.51
C MET A 154 20.83 0.78 -17.27
N MET A 155 20.30 1.95 -16.92
CA MET A 155 19.28 2.12 -15.88
C MET A 155 18.23 1.01 -16.06
N ALA A 156 17.91 0.26 -15.00
CA ALA A 156 16.81 -0.68 -15.01
C ALA A 156 15.57 0.03 -15.54
N ASP A 157 15.18 -0.28 -16.78
CA ASP A 157 14.03 0.34 -17.40
C ASP A 157 12.80 0.00 -16.56
N SER A 158 12.01 1.04 -16.31
CA SER A 158 10.96 1.15 -15.33
C SER A 158 9.68 0.40 -15.74
N THR A 159 9.79 -0.64 -16.55
CA THR A 159 8.72 -1.14 -17.43
C THR A 159 8.19 -2.54 -17.09
N MET A 160 8.79 -3.28 -16.15
CA MET A 160 8.37 -4.67 -15.88
C MET A 160 7.06 -4.80 -15.08
N MET A 161 6.71 -3.83 -14.21
CA MET A 161 5.42 -3.83 -13.47
C MET A 161 4.40 -2.84 -14.05
N GLY A 162 4.78 -1.99 -15.00
CA GLY A 162 3.94 -0.91 -15.51
C GLY A 162 3.73 0.23 -14.49
N ALA A 163 3.36 1.41 -14.98
CA ALA A 163 3.23 2.63 -14.17
C ALA A 163 2.19 2.52 -13.04
N GLY A 164 1.23 1.59 -13.16
CA GLY A 164 0.14 1.43 -12.20
C GLY A 164 0.58 0.98 -10.81
N TRP A 165 1.76 0.37 -10.65
CA TRP A 165 2.25 -0.12 -9.35
C TRP A 165 2.98 0.94 -8.52
N ARG A 166 3.30 2.08 -9.12
CA ARG A 166 4.13 3.09 -8.49
C ARG A 166 3.37 3.87 -7.42
N HIS A 167 3.94 3.91 -6.23
CA HIS A 167 3.54 4.80 -5.14
C HIS A 167 4.04 6.23 -5.41
N ALA A 168 3.46 7.22 -4.73
CA ALA A 168 3.81 8.64 -4.86
C ALA A 168 5.28 8.96 -4.52
N ASN A 169 5.94 8.12 -3.72
CA ASN A 169 7.37 8.23 -3.39
C ASN A 169 8.32 7.61 -4.43
N GLY A 170 7.80 7.14 -5.57
CA GLY A 170 8.59 6.52 -6.64
C GLY A 170 8.94 5.04 -6.41
N SER A 171 8.57 4.47 -5.25
CA SER A 171 8.63 3.02 -5.01
C SER A 171 7.52 2.29 -5.76
N TYR A 172 7.64 0.97 -5.89
CA TYR A 172 6.57 0.11 -6.42
C TYR A 172 5.61 -0.37 -5.34
N GLY A 173 5.53 0.32 -4.20
CA GLY A 173 4.79 -0.09 -3.02
C GLY A 173 5.69 -0.72 -1.95
N MET A 174 5.14 -1.61 -1.14
CA MET A 174 5.81 -2.17 0.03
C MET A 174 5.86 -3.69 -0.03
N VAL A 175 6.97 -4.28 0.43
CA VAL A 175 7.17 -5.72 0.50
C VAL A 175 7.33 -6.20 1.93
N PHE A 176 6.80 -7.38 2.22
CA PHE A 176 6.88 -8.08 3.50
C PHE A 176 7.44 -9.48 3.24
N SER A 177 8.66 -9.74 3.71
CA SER A 177 9.29 -11.05 3.52
C SER A 177 9.15 -11.92 4.77
N PHE A 178 8.99 -13.23 4.59
CA PHE A 178 8.93 -14.19 5.69
C PHE A 178 9.51 -15.54 5.27
N ILE A 179 9.82 -16.40 6.24
CA ILE A 179 10.38 -17.75 6.03
C ILE A 179 9.47 -18.78 6.69
N THR A 180 9.10 -19.82 5.94
CA THR A 180 8.29 -20.93 6.43
C THR A 180 9.08 -21.92 7.30
N SER A 181 8.39 -22.69 8.15
CA SER A 181 8.97 -23.74 9.00
C SER A 181 9.29 -25.03 8.25
#